data_AF-A0A212LAF8-F1
#
_entry.id   AF-A0A212LAF8-F1
#
_cell.length_a   1.000
_cell.length_b   1.000
_cell.length_c   1.000
_cell.angle_alpha   90.00
_cell.angle_beta   90.00
_cell.angle_gamma   90.00
#
_symmetry.space_group_name_H-M   'P 1'
#
loop_
_entity.id
_entity.type
_entity.pdbx_description
1 polymer ?
#
loop_
_entity_poly.entity_id
_entity_poly.type
_entity_poly.pdbx_seq_one_letter_code
_entity_poly.pdbx_strand_id
1 'polypeptide(L)'
;MKKLLLCLFLLLLAAPVGADGGELVWKEFEAKWMKAFTPGSVTVQDQGQVKICTLEEGVTATFFLNTDDMVERAVVANTAASSARYFEGIAQTIKVLVGQNPQAEAVSAAFATVQPATLWRAVGNFCFERTQDSDAGWFFYASRSEQCPTEVR
;
A
#
# COMPACT_ATOMS: atom_id res chain seq x y z
N MET A 1 -38.49 -5.21 -42.36
CA MET A 1 -37.95 -4.42 -41.22
C MET A 1 -37.31 -5.39 -40.24
N LYS A 2 -36.01 -5.18 -39.99
CA LYS A 2 -35.06 -6.10 -39.35
C LYS A 2 -34.60 -5.41 -38.07
N LYS A 3 -34.30 -6.19 -37.03
CA LYS A 3 -33.62 -5.82 -35.76
C LYS A 3 -34.54 -5.39 -34.61
N LEU A 4 -34.98 -6.36 -33.81
CA LEU A 4 -35.34 -6.12 -32.41
C LEU A 4 -35.29 -7.44 -31.63
N LEU A 5 -34.08 -8.00 -31.51
CA LEU A 5 -33.79 -9.17 -30.68
C LEU A 5 -32.30 -9.18 -30.37
N LEU A 6 -31.84 -8.15 -29.65
CA LEU A 6 -30.43 -8.06 -29.23
C LEU A 6 -30.26 -7.30 -27.91
N CYS A 7 -31.19 -7.47 -26.97
CA CYS A 7 -31.06 -6.91 -25.61
C CYS A 7 -31.06 -7.97 -24.51
N LEU A 8 -31.16 -9.28 -24.82
CA LEU A 8 -31.26 -10.33 -23.81
C LEU A 8 -29.92 -10.98 -23.40
N PHE A 9 -28.79 -10.55 -23.95
CA PHE A 9 -27.48 -11.20 -23.73
C PHE A 9 -26.47 -10.41 -22.90
N LEU A 10 -26.84 -9.27 -22.33
CA LEU A 10 -25.92 -8.38 -21.58
C LEU A 10 -26.10 -8.42 -20.05
N LEU A 11 -26.92 -9.33 -19.52
CA LEU A 11 -27.30 -9.37 -18.10
C LEU A 11 -26.59 -10.42 -17.23
N LEU A 12 -25.56 -11.13 -17.75
CA LEU A 12 -25.00 -12.30 -17.05
C LEU A 12 -23.50 -12.24 -16.73
N LEU A 13 -22.86 -11.07 -16.86
CA LEU A 13 -21.48 -10.86 -16.40
C LEU A 13 -21.36 -9.60 -15.53
N ALA A 14 -22.33 -9.36 -14.65
CA ALA A 14 -22.06 -8.63 -13.43
C ALA A 14 -21.66 -9.66 -12.38
N ALA A 15 -20.46 -10.23 -12.52
CA ALA A 15 -19.80 -10.78 -11.35
C ALA A 15 -19.74 -9.64 -10.32
N PRO A 16 -20.10 -9.87 -9.05
CA PRO A 16 -19.75 -8.90 -8.03
C PRO A 16 -18.23 -8.82 -8.10
N VAL A 17 -17.71 -7.70 -8.59
CA VAL A 17 -16.34 -7.32 -8.34
C VAL A 17 -16.32 -7.05 -6.86
N GLY A 18 -16.16 -8.12 -6.07
CA GLY A 18 -15.88 -8.03 -4.66
C GLY A 18 -14.71 -7.07 -4.55
N ALA A 19 -14.91 -6.00 -3.78
CA ALA A 19 -13.86 -5.07 -3.41
C ALA A 19 -12.81 -5.88 -2.63
N ASP A 20 -11.86 -6.45 -3.38
CA ASP A 20 -10.91 -7.47 -2.95
C ASP A 20 -9.70 -6.87 -2.20
N GLY A 21 -9.89 -5.67 -1.65
CA GLY A 21 -8.91 -4.95 -0.87
C GLY A 21 -9.59 -4.48 0.39
N GLY A 22 -9.05 -4.95 1.50
CA GLY A 22 -9.66 -4.78 2.79
C GLY A 22 -9.13 -5.81 3.75
N GLU A 23 -9.01 -7.09 3.39
CA GLU A 23 -8.66 -8.11 4.38
C GLU A 23 -7.79 -9.22 3.80
N LEU A 24 -6.61 -8.85 3.28
CA LEU A 24 -5.67 -9.82 2.71
C LEU A 24 -4.75 -10.35 3.80
N VAL A 25 -4.70 -11.67 3.92
CA VAL A 25 -3.63 -12.36 4.65
C VAL A 25 -2.29 -12.13 3.93
N TRP A 26 -1.18 -12.24 4.66
CA TRP A 26 0.16 -11.88 4.20
C TRP A 26 0.50 -12.44 2.83
N LYS A 27 0.23 -13.73 2.58
CA LYS A 27 0.57 -14.38 1.31
C LYS A 27 -0.09 -13.71 0.10
N GLU A 28 -1.33 -13.30 0.24
CA GLU A 28 -2.07 -12.61 -0.84
C GLU A 28 -1.67 -11.15 -0.95
N PHE A 29 -1.48 -10.50 0.21
CA PHE A 29 -0.97 -9.14 0.29
C PHE A 29 0.39 -9.04 -0.43
N GLU A 30 1.34 -9.89 -0.06
CA GLU A 30 2.69 -9.95 -0.62
C GLU A 30 2.63 -10.18 -2.13
N ALA A 31 1.85 -11.16 -2.60
CA ALA A 31 1.72 -11.45 -4.02
C ALA A 31 1.14 -10.26 -4.81
N LYS A 32 0.17 -9.52 -4.26
CA LYS A 32 -0.36 -8.30 -4.88
C LYS A 32 0.65 -7.15 -4.80
N TRP A 33 1.33 -6.98 -3.67
CA TRP A 33 2.30 -5.93 -3.40
C TRP A 33 3.53 -6.06 -4.32
N MET A 34 4.08 -7.25 -4.48
CA MET A 34 5.25 -7.51 -5.32
C MET A 34 5.06 -7.20 -6.80
N LYS A 35 3.83 -7.10 -7.31
CA LYS A 35 3.54 -6.81 -8.73
C LYS A 35 4.04 -5.46 -9.22
N ALA A 36 4.33 -4.52 -8.32
CA ALA A 36 4.89 -3.22 -8.70
C ALA A 36 6.40 -3.29 -9.00
N PHE A 37 7.07 -4.38 -8.66
CA PHE A 37 8.52 -4.47 -8.71
C PHE A 37 8.99 -5.51 -9.74
N THR A 38 10.17 -5.28 -10.29
CA THR A 38 10.82 -6.25 -11.18
C THR A 38 11.03 -7.56 -10.42
N PRO A 39 10.73 -8.73 -11.00
CA PRO A 39 10.98 -10.02 -10.34
C PRO A 39 12.43 -10.14 -9.87
N GLY A 40 12.62 -10.54 -8.60
CA GLY A 40 13.94 -10.68 -7.98
C GLY A 40 14.60 -9.38 -7.51
N SER A 41 13.97 -8.21 -7.72
CA SER A 41 14.53 -6.93 -7.25
C SER A 41 14.29 -6.65 -5.76
N VAL A 42 13.31 -7.32 -5.15
CA VAL A 42 12.99 -7.17 -3.72
C VAL A 42 13.46 -8.40 -2.97
N THR A 43 14.17 -8.17 -1.87
CA THR A 43 14.54 -9.25 -0.92
C THR A 43 13.57 -9.22 0.26
N VAL A 44 13.06 -10.38 0.67
CA VAL A 44 12.15 -10.51 1.81
C VAL A 44 12.86 -11.21 2.96
N GLN A 45 12.82 -10.59 4.13
CA GLN A 45 13.22 -11.19 5.40
C GLN A 45 11.95 -11.47 6.21
N ASP A 46 11.71 -12.75 6.49
CA ASP A 46 10.58 -13.19 7.30
C ASP A 46 11.01 -13.32 8.77
N GLN A 47 10.38 -12.54 9.66
CA GLN A 47 10.58 -12.57 11.10
C GLN A 47 9.29 -12.92 11.85
N GLY A 48 8.44 -13.78 11.28
CA GLY A 48 7.15 -14.15 11.84
C GLY A 48 6.09 -13.10 11.56
N GLN A 49 5.63 -12.39 12.60
CA GLN A 49 4.64 -11.31 12.45
C GLN A 49 5.22 -10.02 11.86
N VAL A 50 6.53 -9.95 11.64
CA VAL A 50 7.19 -8.84 10.98
C VAL A 50 7.82 -9.33 9.68
N LYS A 51 7.56 -8.60 8.59
CA LYS A 51 8.10 -8.89 7.26
C LYS A 51 8.86 -7.66 6.78
N ILE A 52 10.14 -7.82 6.46
CA ILE A 52 10.99 -6.72 6.01
C ILE A 52 11.34 -6.95 4.55
N CYS A 53 10.82 -6.10 3.68
CA CYS A 53 11.14 -6.08 2.26
C CYS A 53 12.20 -5.02 2.00
N THR A 54 13.36 -5.39 1.47
CA THR A 54 14.37 -4.45 0.99
C THR A 54 14.11 -4.18 -0.49
N LEU A 55 13.80 -2.93 -0.85
CA LEU A 55 13.47 -2.52 -2.21
C LEU A 55 14.72 -2.07 -2.98
N GLU A 56 15.63 -1.41 -2.27
CA GLU A 56 17.00 -1.08 -2.68
C GLU A 56 17.83 -0.73 -1.44
N GLU A 57 19.12 -0.48 -1.61
CA GLU A 57 19.98 -0.03 -0.52
C GLU A 57 19.44 1.27 0.10
N GLY A 58 19.22 1.26 1.42
CA GLY A 58 18.65 2.38 2.16
C GLY A 58 17.13 2.51 2.07
N VAL A 59 16.42 1.60 1.39
CA VAL A 59 14.95 1.66 1.24
C VAL A 59 14.29 0.34 1.60
N THR A 60 13.44 0.39 2.62
CA THR A 60 12.74 -0.79 3.13
C THR A 60 11.25 -0.55 3.28
N ALA A 61 10.46 -1.61 3.10
CA ALA A 61 9.05 -1.67 3.49
C ALA A 61 8.91 -2.76 4.55
N THR A 62 8.55 -2.37 5.76
CA THR A 62 8.33 -3.26 6.89
C THR A 62 6.84 -3.40 7.15
N PHE A 63 6.35 -4.63 7.22
CA PHE A 63 4.95 -4.94 7.47
C PHE A 63 4.80 -5.64 8.81
N PHE A 64 3.82 -5.21 9.58
CA PHE A 64 3.46 -5.75 10.89
C PHE A 64 2.10 -6.43 10.77
N LEU A 65 2.09 -7.72 11.05
CA LEU A 65 0.92 -8.58 10.91
C LEU A 65 0.19 -8.71 12.26
N ASN A 66 -1.13 -8.79 12.22
CA ASN A 66 -1.94 -9.17 13.38
C ASN A 66 -1.92 -10.70 13.58
N THR A 67 -2.76 -11.21 14.48
CA THR A 67 -2.89 -12.65 14.77
C THR A 67 -3.52 -13.46 13.64
N ASP A 68 -4.18 -12.79 12.69
CA ASP A 68 -4.82 -13.40 11.52
C ASP A 68 -3.91 -13.33 10.28
N ASP A 69 -2.62 -13.06 10.46
CA ASP A 69 -1.61 -12.86 9.41
C ASP A 69 -1.93 -11.69 8.44
N MET A 70 -2.76 -10.75 8.85
CA MET A 70 -3.11 -9.58 8.04
C MET A 70 -2.24 -8.38 8.39
N VAL A 71 -1.85 -7.58 7.39
CA VAL A 71 -1.08 -6.35 7.62
C VAL A 71 -1.91 -5.35 8.42
N GLU A 72 -1.55 -5.14 9.68
CA GLU A 72 -2.14 -4.11 10.56
C GLU A 72 -1.45 -2.76 10.35
N ARG A 73 -0.13 -2.80 10.18
CA ARG A 73 0.74 -1.63 10.02
C ARG A 73 1.78 -1.87 8.95
N ALA A 74 2.18 -0.80 8.28
CA ALA A 74 3.33 -0.80 7.38
C ALA A 74 4.17 0.45 7.59
N VAL A 75 5.48 0.32 7.40
CA VAL A 75 6.44 1.41 7.40
C VAL A 75 7.28 1.30 6.15
N VAL A 76 7.28 2.32 5.31
CA VAL A 76 8.25 2.45 4.22
C VAL A 76 9.27 3.50 4.65
N ALA A 77 10.54 3.13 4.70
CA ALA A 77 11.63 4.01 5.14
C ALA A 77 12.62 4.24 3.99
N ASN A 78 13.18 5.44 3.94
CA ASN A 78 14.23 5.82 3.01
C ASN A 78 15.32 6.64 3.73
N THR A 79 16.48 6.01 3.91
CA THR A 79 17.68 6.63 4.49
C THR A 79 18.65 7.12 3.40
N ALA A 80 18.33 6.94 2.12
CA ALA A 80 19.11 7.42 0.99
C ALA A 80 18.72 8.87 0.62
N ALA A 81 19.64 9.58 -0.05
CA ALA A 81 19.46 10.99 -0.42
C ALA A 81 18.24 11.24 -1.32
N SER A 82 17.92 10.29 -2.21
CA SER A 82 16.72 10.29 -3.04
C SER A 82 16.51 8.89 -3.60
N SER A 83 15.25 8.45 -3.65
CA SER A 83 14.90 7.11 -4.11
C SER A 83 13.54 7.12 -4.81
N ALA A 84 13.49 6.58 -6.04
CA ALA A 84 12.22 6.26 -6.69
C ALA A 84 11.53 5.05 -6.02
N ARG A 85 12.31 4.07 -5.54
CA ARG A 85 11.80 2.89 -4.84
C ARG A 85 10.99 3.23 -3.60
N TYR A 86 11.37 4.30 -2.90
CA TYR A 86 10.62 4.79 -1.75
C TYR A 86 9.17 5.12 -2.13
N PHE A 87 8.98 5.94 -3.16
CA PHE A 87 7.65 6.34 -3.62
C PHE A 87 6.87 5.18 -4.26
N GLU A 88 7.54 4.27 -4.97
CA GLU A 88 6.91 3.04 -5.46
C GLU A 88 6.40 2.17 -4.30
N GLY A 89 7.21 2.00 -3.25
CA GLY A 89 6.86 1.28 -2.03
C GLY A 89 5.64 1.89 -1.33
N ILE A 90 5.58 3.22 -1.22
CA ILE A 90 4.44 3.95 -0.66
C ILE A 90 3.18 3.71 -1.49
N ALA A 91 3.24 4.02 -2.79
CA ALA A 91 2.10 3.93 -3.69
C ALA A 91 1.53 2.50 -3.70
N GLN A 92 2.40 1.50 -3.72
CA GLN A 92 1.99 0.11 -3.72
C GLN A 92 1.42 -0.34 -2.37
N THR A 93 1.96 0.16 -1.26
CA THR A 93 1.41 -0.11 0.09
C THR A 93 0.00 0.45 0.21
N ILE A 94 -0.23 1.71 -0.20
CA ILE A 94 -1.57 2.32 -0.20
C ILE A 94 -2.52 1.52 -1.10
N LYS A 95 -2.09 1.21 -2.33
CA LYS A 95 -2.91 0.49 -3.31
C LYS A 95 -3.38 -0.87 -2.81
N VAL A 96 -2.50 -1.65 -2.17
CA VAL A 96 -2.88 -3.00 -1.70
C VAL A 96 -3.71 -2.95 -0.42
N LEU A 97 -3.40 -2.03 0.51
CA LEU A 97 -4.17 -1.85 1.74
C LEU A 97 -5.60 -1.40 1.45
N VAL A 98 -5.76 -0.33 0.65
CA VAL A 98 -7.07 0.28 0.39
C VAL A 98 -7.83 -0.44 -0.73
N GLY A 99 -7.13 -1.20 -1.59
CA GLY A 99 -7.75 -1.92 -2.70
C GLY A 99 -8.15 -1.04 -3.86
N GLN A 100 -9.19 -1.45 -4.59
CA GLN A 100 -9.76 -0.71 -5.73
C GLN A 100 -10.68 0.44 -5.27
N ASN A 101 -10.21 1.25 -4.33
CA ASN A 101 -10.92 2.45 -3.91
C ASN A 101 -10.47 3.63 -4.80
N PRO A 102 -11.38 4.36 -5.46
CA PRO A 102 -11.05 5.55 -6.23
C PRO A 102 -10.26 6.62 -5.44
N GLN A 103 -10.42 6.65 -4.11
CA GLN A 103 -9.66 7.54 -3.23
C GLN A 103 -8.20 7.10 -3.05
N ALA A 104 -7.86 5.83 -3.28
CA ALA A 104 -6.51 5.30 -3.11
C ALA A 104 -5.51 5.95 -4.10
N GLU A 105 -5.93 6.24 -5.33
CA GLU A 105 -5.10 6.92 -6.32
C GLU A 105 -4.85 8.38 -5.91
N ALA A 106 -5.88 9.09 -5.46
CA ALA A 106 -5.75 10.47 -5.00
C ALA A 106 -4.84 10.58 -3.77
N VAL A 107 -4.94 9.63 -2.82
CA VAL A 107 -4.03 9.57 -1.66
C VAL A 107 -2.60 9.24 -2.10
N SER A 108 -2.42 8.24 -2.96
CA SER A 108 -1.09 7.87 -3.46
C SER A 108 -0.41 9.05 -4.16
N ALA A 109 -1.16 9.81 -4.96
CA ALA A 109 -0.66 11.02 -5.61
C ALA A 109 -0.23 12.10 -4.60
N ALA A 110 -0.95 12.25 -3.48
CA ALA A 110 -0.58 13.18 -2.44
C ALA A 110 0.75 12.82 -1.75
N PHE A 111 1.11 11.53 -1.68
CA PHE A 111 2.37 11.06 -1.11
C PHE A 111 3.50 10.91 -2.14
N ALA A 112 3.25 11.19 -3.42
CA ALA A 112 4.26 11.12 -4.48
C ALA A 112 5.25 12.31 -4.47
N THR A 113 5.04 13.30 -3.61
CA THR A 113 5.88 14.49 -3.50
C THR A 113 6.63 14.52 -2.17
N VAL A 114 7.83 15.11 -2.16
CA VAL A 114 8.61 15.30 -0.92
C VAL A 114 8.05 16.39 -0.01
N GLN A 115 7.25 17.31 -0.53
CA GLN A 115 6.61 18.38 0.25
C GLN A 115 5.10 18.13 0.41
N PRO A 116 4.50 18.50 1.55
CA PRO A 116 5.15 18.99 2.78
C PRO A 116 5.97 17.89 3.48
N ALA A 117 6.91 18.28 4.36
CA ALA A 117 7.74 17.34 5.12
C ALA A 117 6.91 16.39 6.01
N THR A 118 5.79 16.90 6.56
CA THR A 118 4.80 16.08 7.26
C THR A 118 3.47 16.13 6.51
N LEU A 119 2.92 14.96 6.20
CA LEU A 119 1.64 14.83 5.50
C LEU A 119 0.80 13.72 6.13
N TRP A 120 -0.46 14.02 6.41
CA TRP A 120 -1.44 13.07 6.95
C TRP A 120 -2.65 12.93 6.04
N ARG A 121 -3.12 11.70 5.81
CA ARG A 121 -4.36 11.39 5.07
C ARG A 121 -5.04 10.15 5.64
N ALA A 122 -6.35 10.20 5.82
CA ALA A 122 -7.17 9.04 6.15
C ALA A 122 -8.11 8.69 4.99
N VAL A 123 -8.27 7.40 4.71
CA VAL A 123 -9.24 6.86 3.74
C VAL A 123 -9.86 5.59 4.29
N GLY A 124 -11.18 5.57 4.46
CA GLY A 124 -11.87 4.47 5.13
C GLY A 124 -11.33 4.30 6.56
N ASN A 125 -10.97 3.07 6.91
CA ASN A 125 -10.35 2.70 8.19
C ASN A 125 -8.82 2.71 8.15
N PHE A 126 -8.22 3.34 7.14
CA PHE A 126 -6.77 3.46 7.02
C PHE A 126 -6.30 4.88 7.28
N CYS A 127 -5.19 4.98 7.98
CA CYS A 127 -4.49 6.23 8.20
C CYS A 127 -3.06 6.15 7.67
N PHE A 128 -2.67 7.17 6.92
CA PHE A 128 -1.38 7.32 6.29
C PHE A 128 -0.69 8.59 6.76
N GLU A 129 0.57 8.46 7.12
CA GLU A 129 1.43 9.56 7.51
C GLU A 129 2.77 9.46 6.79
N ARG A 130 3.33 10.59 6.37
CA ARG A 130 4.71 10.68 5.89
C ARG A 130 5.39 11.80 6.63
N THR A 131 6.57 11.55 7.18
CA THR A 131 7.37 12.52 7.93
C THR A 131 8.83 12.45 7.48
N GLN A 132 9.57 13.53 7.72
CA GLN A 132 11.02 13.58 7.54
C GLN A 132 11.69 13.73 8.90
N ASP A 133 12.54 12.78 9.23
CA ASP A 133 13.53 12.94 10.29
C ASP A 133 14.84 13.45 9.66
N SER A 134 15.46 14.47 10.26
CA SER A 134 16.67 15.08 9.71
C SER A 134 17.89 14.17 9.75
N ASP A 135 17.93 13.23 10.68
CA ASP A 135 19.07 12.34 10.92
C ASP A 135 18.83 10.93 10.37
N ALA A 136 17.57 10.48 10.34
CA ALA A 136 17.17 9.14 9.95
C ALA A 136 16.51 9.04 8.57
N GLY A 137 16.12 10.15 7.95
CA GLY A 137 15.58 10.19 6.59
C GLY A 137 14.05 10.23 6.53
N TRP A 138 13.47 9.66 5.48
CA TRP A 138 12.03 9.73 5.23
C TRP A 138 11.31 8.47 5.72
N PHE A 139 10.17 8.68 6.38
CA PHE A 139 9.30 7.60 6.82
C PHE A 139 7.89 7.82 6.32
N PHE A 140 7.29 6.75 5.84
CA PHE A 140 5.87 6.64 5.57
C PHE A 140 5.29 5.55 6.44
N TYR A 141 4.22 5.86 7.16
CA TYR A 141 3.48 4.96 8.02
C TYR A 141 2.08 4.75 7.46
N ALA A 142 1.63 3.49 7.48
CA ALA A 142 0.26 3.12 7.21
C ALA A 142 -0.28 2.26 8.35
N SER A 143 -1.54 2.46 8.74
CA SER A 143 -2.20 1.64 9.75
C SER A 143 -3.68 1.42 9.42
N ARG A 144 -4.22 0.30 9.89
CA ARG A 144 -5.66 0.03 9.97
C ARG A 144 -6.26 0.65 11.23
N SER A 145 -6.26 1.97 11.28
CA SER A 145 -6.80 2.75 12.40
C SER A 145 -7.27 4.10 11.87
N GLU A 146 -8.21 4.73 12.58
CA GLU A 146 -8.56 6.15 12.35
C GLU A 146 -7.48 7.10 12.90
N GLN A 147 -6.64 6.61 13.82
CA GLN A 147 -5.49 7.34 14.36
C GLN A 147 -4.22 6.87 13.65
N CYS A 148 -3.54 7.80 13.00
CA CYS A 148 -2.23 7.51 12.43
C CYS A 148 -1.26 7.16 13.55
N PRO A 149 -0.39 6.17 13.34
CA PRO A 149 0.65 5.84 14.30
C PRO A 149 1.57 7.07 14.38
N THR A 150 1.43 7.81 15.47
CA THR A 150 2.40 8.83 15.85
C THR A 150 3.66 8.08 16.25
N GLU A 151 4.75 8.35 15.54
CA GLU A 151 6.11 7.80 15.69
C GLU A 151 6.34 6.88 16.90
N VAL A 152 6.77 5.65 16.62
CA VAL A 152 7.67 4.95 17.53
C VAL A 152 8.95 5.78 17.57
N ARG A 153 9.07 6.64 18.59
CA ARG A 153 10.36 7.16 19.06
C ARG A 153 11.11 6.09 19.84
#